data_AF-A0A2V5QL53-F1
#
_entry.id   AF-A0A2V5QL53-F1
#
_cell.length_a   1.000
_cell.length_b   1.000
_cell.length_c   1.000
_cell.angle_alpha   90.00
_cell.angle_beta   90.00
_cell.angle_gamma   90.00
#
_symmetry.space_group_name_H-M   'P 1'
#
loop_
_entity.id
_entity.type
_entity.pdbx_description
1 polymer ?
#
loop_
_entity_poly.entity_id
_entity_poly.type
_entity_poly.pdbx_seq_one_letter_code
_entity_poly.pdbx_strand_id
1 'polypeptide(L)'
;MKTGSVLVLIFIASSWVVFAQGSDQENAVLQTERELCSAYLKGDTDAIAQGVMEDYTLTNSTGKITTRADDIEEAKKNDPKYEVFENLDMKVRVHGDTGIVTGRTHAKGISGGKPFDSQFQFTDTFVKEGARWRLYAGHVSKLPTAR
;
A
#
# COMPACT_ATOMS: atom_id res chain seq x y z
N MET A 1 47.67 -55.22 -10.91
CA MET A 1 47.03 -54.90 -9.61
C MET A 1 46.89 -53.38 -9.55
N LYS A 2 45.72 -52.84 -9.93
CA LYS A 2 44.74 -52.19 -9.04
C LYS A 2 45.42 -51.05 -8.24
N THR A 3 45.18 -49.78 -8.54
CA THR A 3 43.94 -49.07 -8.16
C THR A 3 43.72 -47.82 -9.03
N GLY A 4 42.52 -47.66 -9.58
CA GLY A 4 42.06 -46.41 -10.19
C GLY A 4 41.28 -45.60 -9.15
N SER A 5 41.68 -44.36 -8.93
CA SER A 5 40.93 -43.41 -8.09
C SER A 5 39.95 -42.65 -8.97
N VAL A 6 38.66 -42.91 -8.78
CA VAL A 6 37.57 -42.11 -9.35
C VAL A 6 37.33 -40.93 -8.41
N LEU A 7 37.63 -39.72 -8.87
CA LEU A 7 37.19 -38.48 -8.23
C LEU A 7 35.73 -38.24 -8.62
N VAL A 8 34.82 -38.43 -7.66
CA VAL A 8 33.41 -38.00 -7.79
C VAL A 8 33.35 -36.54 -7.36
N LEU A 9 33.23 -35.63 -8.33
CA LEU A 9 32.91 -34.23 -8.09
C LEU A 9 31.39 -34.10 -7.85
N ILE A 10 31.00 -33.92 -6.59
CA ILE A 10 29.63 -33.58 -6.20
C ILE A 10 29.41 -32.10 -6.52
N PHE A 11 28.69 -31.81 -7.61
CA PHE A 11 28.14 -30.49 -7.87
C PHE A 11 26.97 -30.26 -6.92
N ILE A 12 27.18 -29.49 -5.85
CA ILE A 12 26.09 -28.97 -5.02
C ILE A 12 25.46 -27.82 -5.82
N ALA A 13 24.38 -28.09 -6.54
CA ALA A 13 23.53 -27.05 -7.12
C ALA A 13 22.83 -26.32 -5.95
N SER A 14 23.38 -25.19 -5.54
CA SER A 14 22.71 -24.25 -4.65
C SER A 14 21.56 -23.61 -5.42
N SER A 15 20.37 -24.21 -5.31
CA SER A 15 19.13 -23.59 -5.76
C SER A 15 18.89 -22.32 -4.97
N TRP A 16 19.21 -21.18 -5.57
CA TRP A 16 18.73 -19.90 -5.10
C TRP A 16 17.21 -19.95 -5.20
N VAL A 17 16.54 -19.93 -4.04
CA VAL A 17 15.10 -19.71 -3.99
C VAL A 17 14.88 -18.29 -4.51
N VAL A 18 14.53 -18.18 -5.79
CA VAL A 18 14.10 -16.92 -6.38
C VAL A 18 12.71 -16.64 -5.84
N PHE A 19 12.63 -15.81 -4.81
CA PHE A 19 11.37 -15.16 -4.48
C PHE A 19 10.98 -14.33 -5.71
N ALA A 20 9.74 -14.47 -6.17
CA ALA A 20 9.23 -13.65 -7.25
C ALA A 20 9.30 -12.17 -6.83
N GLN A 21 10.29 -11.45 -7.36
CA GLN A 21 10.33 -10.00 -7.29
C GLN A 21 9.27 -9.47 -8.27
N GLY A 22 8.37 -8.60 -7.79
CA GLY A 22 7.45 -7.88 -8.66
C GLY A 22 8.23 -7.05 -9.67
N SER A 23 7.62 -6.72 -10.80
CA SER A 23 8.24 -5.85 -11.80
C SER A 23 8.59 -4.48 -11.23
N ASP A 24 9.51 -3.75 -11.86
CA ASP A 24 9.87 -2.39 -11.43
C ASP A 24 8.65 -1.45 -11.31
N GLN A 25 7.65 -1.62 -12.19
CA GLN A 25 6.41 -0.85 -12.14
C GLN A 25 5.56 -1.24 -10.94
N GLU A 26 5.39 -2.53 -10.66
CA GLU A 26 4.66 -3.03 -9.48
C GLU A 26 5.30 -2.55 -8.18
N ASN A 27 6.64 -2.60 -8.10
CA ASN A 27 7.37 -2.10 -6.94
C ASN A 27 7.21 -0.59 -6.78
N ALA A 28 7.20 0.18 -7.87
CA ALA A 28 6.98 1.62 -7.83
C ALA A 28 5.59 2.00 -7.32
N VAL A 29 4.53 1.31 -7.77
CA VAL A 29 3.16 1.52 -7.26
C VAL A 29 3.08 1.21 -5.76
N LEU A 30 3.61 0.06 -5.34
CA LEU A 30 3.63 -0.30 -3.92
C LEU A 30 4.46 0.67 -3.08
N GLN A 31 5.50 1.27 -3.65
CA GLN A 31 6.29 2.28 -2.97
C GLN A 31 5.49 3.57 -2.77
N THR A 32 4.79 4.06 -3.80
CA THR A 32 3.88 5.22 -3.68
C THR A 32 2.78 4.99 -2.65
N GLU A 33 2.18 3.79 -2.61
CA GLU A 33 1.20 3.41 -1.59
C GLU A 33 1.77 3.54 -0.16
N ARG A 34 3.00 3.04 0.08
CA ARG A 34 3.66 3.15 1.40
C ARG A 34 3.97 4.59 1.77
N GLU A 35 4.37 5.40 0.80
CA GLU A 35 4.63 6.84 0.98
C GLU A 35 3.36 7.57 1.39
N LEU A 36 2.22 7.27 0.76
CA LEU A 36 0.91 7.80 1.14
C LEU A 36 0.51 7.38 2.55
N CYS A 37 0.66 6.10 2.94
CA CYS A 37 0.42 5.69 4.33
C CYS A 37 1.25 6.49 5.33
N SER A 38 2.53 6.75 5.02
CA SER A 38 3.39 7.59 5.86
C SER A 38 2.91 9.04 5.91
N ALA A 39 2.43 9.57 4.79
CA ALA A 39 1.89 10.93 4.72
C ALA A 39 0.61 11.07 5.57
N TYR A 40 -0.34 10.14 5.45
CA TYR A 40 -1.56 10.12 6.27
C TYR A 40 -1.24 9.96 7.76
N LEU A 41 -0.33 9.06 8.13
CA LEU A 41 0.10 8.88 9.52
C LEU A 41 0.66 10.18 10.13
N LYS A 42 1.41 10.96 9.34
CA LYS A 42 2.07 12.20 9.79
C LYS A 42 1.20 13.45 9.64
N GLY A 43 0.04 13.36 8.97
CA GLY A 43 -0.72 14.53 8.54
C GLY A 43 0.04 15.41 7.55
N ASP A 44 0.91 14.84 6.72
CA ASP A 44 1.72 15.57 5.73
C ASP A 44 0.87 15.96 4.52
N THR A 45 0.31 17.16 4.57
CA THR A 45 -0.62 17.67 3.55
C THR A 45 0.05 17.83 2.19
N ASP A 46 1.35 18.13 2.15
CA ASP A 46 2.07 18.36 0.90
C ASP A 46 2.38 17.02 0.22
N ALA A 47 2.75 16.00 0.98
CA ALA A 47 2.92 14.65 0.46
C ALA A 47 1.59 14.05 -0.03
N ILE A 48 0.49 14.24 0.70
CA ILE A 48 -0.86 13.84 0.24
C ILE A 48 -1.19 14.58 -1.07
N ALA A 49 -0.96 15.90 -1.10
CA ALA A 49 -1.22 16.70 -2.28
C ALA A 49 -0.46 16.23 -3.52
N GLN A 50 0.78 15.77 -3.36
CA GLN A 50 1.62 15.27 -4.46
C GLN A 50 1.25 13.83 -4.87
N GLY A 51 0.94 12.96 -3.90
CA GLY A 51 0.67 11.55 -4.14
C GLY A 51 -0.75 11.22 -4.57
N VAL A 52 -1.72 12.10 -4.30
CA VAL A 52 -3.15 11.93 -4.64
C VAL A 52 -3.53 12.86 -5.80
N MET A 53 -4.26 12.34 -6.80
CA MET A 53 -4.71 13.11 -7.96
C MET A 53 -5.78 14.15 -7.57
N GLU A 54 -5.89 15.24 -8.34
CA GLU A 54 -6.81 16.34 -8.01
C GLU A 54 -8.28 15.93 -8.07
N ASP A 55 -8.62 15.03 -8.99
CA ASP A 55 -9.95 14.45 -9.18
C ASP A 55 -10.13 13.10 -8.47
N TYR A 56 -9.27 12.79 -7.50
CA TYR A 56 -9.37 11.59 -6.68
C TYR A 56 -10.68 11.50 -5.91
N THR A 57 -11.20 10.27 -5.82
CA THR A 57 -12.32 9.93 -4.93
C THR A 57 -12.06 8.68 -4.11
N LEU A 58 -12.47 8.70 -2.84
CA LEU A 58 -12.53 7.54 -1.96
C LEU A 58 -13.97 7.19 -1.67
N THR A 59 -14.38 5.94 -1.89
CA THR A 59 -15.56 5.40 -1.20
C THR A 59 -15.10 4.85 0.15
N ASN A 60 -15.42 5.56 1.24
CA ASN A 60 -14.96 5.20 2.57
C ASN A 60 -15.81 4.07 3.18
N SER A 61 -15.42 3.61 4.38
CA SER A 61 -16.06 2.47 5.05
C SER A 61 -17.53 2.68 5.47
N THR A 62 -18.07 3.89 5.38
CA THR A 62 -19.48 4.19 5.62
C THR A 62 -20.28 4.36 4.31
N GLY A 63 -19.64 4.17 3.16
CA GLY A 63 -20.22 4.37 1.84
C GLY A 63 -20.29 5.84 1.39
N LYS A 64 -19.72 6.77 2.16
CA LYS A 64 -19.59 8.16 1.73
C LYS A 64 -18.44 8.29 0.74
N ILE A 65 -18.65 9.08 -0.31
CA ILE A 65 -17.59 9.50 -1.22
C ILE A 65 -16.90 10.74 -0.66
N THR A 66 -15.57 10.70 -0.51
CA THR A 66 -14.72 11.84 -0.14
C THR A 66 -13.72 12.15 -1.24
N THR A 67 -13.13 13.33 -1.18
CA THR A 67 -12.23 13.89 -2.19
C THR A 67 -10.83 14.14 -1.63
N ARG A 68 -9.87 14.42 -2.50
CA ARG A 68 -8.53 14.88 -2.08
C ARG A 68 -8.58 16.12 -1.17
N ALA A 69 -9.54 17.01 -1.40
CA ALA A 69 -9.69 18.21 -0.57
C ALA A 69 -10.12 17.84 0.86
N ASP A 70 -11.01 16.87 1.01
CA ASP A 70 -11.42 16.34 2.32
C ASP A 70 -10.22 15.69 3.04
N ASP A 71 -9.46 14.85 2.35
CA ASP A 71 -8.25 14.19 2.90
C ASP A 71 -7.23 15.22 3.41
N ILE A 72 -6.97 16.28 2.62
CA ILE A 72 -6.07 17.38 3.02
C ILE A 72 -6.65 18.15 4.22
N GLU A 73 -7.96 18.36 4.27
CA GLU A 73 -8.60 19.05 5.39
C GLU A 73 -8.52 18.23 6.69
N GLU A 74 -8.77 16.91 6.63
CA GLU A 74 -8.61 15.99 7.75
C GLU A 74 -7.16 15.97 8.25
N ALA A 75 -6.18 15.90 7.34
CA ALA A 75 -4.76 15.97 7.68
C ALA A 75 -4.39 17.31 8.34
N LYS A 76 -4.89 18.44 7.82
CA LYS A 76 -4.69 19.78 8.42
C LYS A 76 -5.27 19.89 9.83
N LYS A 77 -6.46 19.31 10.05
CA LYS A 77 -7.11 19.27 11.37
C LYS A 77 -6.43 18.29 12.31
N ASN A 78 -5.65 17.35 11.77
CA ASN A 78 -5.11 16.20 12.49
C ASN A 78 -6.23 15.42 13.20
N ASP A 79 -7.35 15.24 12.50
CA ASP A 79 -8.51 14.47 12.95
C ASP A 79 -9.04 13.65 11.76
N PRO A 80 -8.84 12.31 11.75
CA PRO A 80 -8.27 11.50 12.83
C PRO A 80 -6.79 11.76 13.11
N LYS A 81 -6.40 11.75 14.40
CA LYS A 81 -4.99 11.67 14.80
C LYS A 81 -4.57 10.21 14.86
N TYR A 82 -3.79 9.78 13.88
CA TYR A 82 -3.32 8.40 13.78
C TYR A 82 -2.14 8.12 14.72
N GLU A 83 -2.20 6.99 15.40
CA GLU A 83 -1.08 6.33 16.10
C GLU A 83 -0.50 5.21 15.23
N VAL A 84 -1.36 4.54 14.46
CA VAL A 84 -1.03 3.50 13.49
C VAL A 84 -1.80 3.78 12.21
N PHE A 85 -1.12 3.68 11.08
CA PHE A 85 -1.71 3.68 9.73
C PHE A 85 -0.80 2.84 8.82
N GLU A 86 -1.12 1.56 8.71
CA GLU A 86 -0.25 0.58 8.06
C GLU A 86 -1.03 -0.28 7.07
N ASN A 87 -0.45 -0.48 5.87
CA ASN A 87 -1.00 -1.39 4.88
C ASN A 87 -0.28 -2.74 4.91
N LEU A 88 -1.06 -3.81 5.02
CA LEU A 88 -0.66 -5.20 5.18
C LEU A 88 -1.12 -6.03 3.98
N ASP A 89 -0.40 -7.12 3.70
CA ASP A 89 -0.73 -8.10 2.66
C ASP A 89 -1.02 -7.50 1.27
N MET A 90 -0.32 -6.40 0.94
CA MET A 90 -0.53 -5.70 -0.32
C MET A 90 -0.18 -6.59 -1.51
N LYS A 91 -1.08 -6.61 -2.49
CA LYS A 91 -0.89 -7.21 -3.82
C LYS A 91 -1.13 -6.13 -4.85
N VAL A 92 -0.30 -6.13 -5.88
CA VAL A 92 -0.35 -5.15 -6.96
C VAL A 92 -0.52 -5.87 -8.29
N ARG A 93 -1.26 -5.24 -9.20
CA ARG A 93 -1.33 -5.61 -10.62
C ARG A 93 -1.21 -4.34 -11.44
N VAL A 94 -0.38 -4.35 -12.47
CA VAL A 94 -0.19 -3.21 -13.39
C VAL A 94 -0.70 -3.56 -14.78
N HIS A 95 -1.43 -2.63 -15.39
CA HIS A 95 -1.90 -2.70 -16.77
C HIS A 95 -1.66 -1.35 -17.46
N GLY A 96 -0.62 -1.28 -18.29
CA GLY A 96 -0.19 -0.01 -18.90
C GLY A 96 0.17 1.02 -17.82
N ASP A 97 -0.50 2.17 -17.87
CA ASP A 97 -0.32 3.28 -16.93
C ASP A 97 -1.32 3.24 -15.75
N THR A 98 -1.92 2.07 -15.48
CA THR A 98 -2.82 1.85 -14.34
C THR A 98 -2.26 0.78 -13.41
N GLY A 99 -2.17 1.09 -12.12
CA GLY A 99 -1.83 0.14 -11.06
C GLY A 99 -3.05 -0.08 -10.17
N ILE A 100 -3.28 -1.33 -9.75
CA ILE A 100 -4.33 -1.65 -8.77
C ILE A 100 -3.66 -2.33 -7.59
N VAL A 101 -3.79 -1.74 -6.41
CA VAL A 101 -3.34 -2.30 -5.14
C VAL A 101 -4.55 -2.78 -4.35
N THR A 102 -4.45 -3.98 -3.80
CA THR A 102 -5.40 -4.49 -2.81
C THR A 102 -4.63 -4.89 -1.57
N GLY A 103 -5.19 -4.66 -0.39
CA GLY A 103 -4.56 -5.05 0.87
C GLY A 103 -5.50 -4.90 2.05
N ARG A 104 -4.92 -4.87 3.24
CA ARG A 104 -5.61 -4.49 4.48
C ARG A 104 -4.96 -3.27 5.10
N THR A 105 -5.75 -2.39 5.71
CA THR A 105 -5.24 -1.26 6.48
C THR A 105 -5.53 -1.49 7.95
N HIS A 106 -4.50 -1.40 8.80
CA HIS A 106 -4.67 -1.23 10.23
C HIS A 106 -4.58 0.26 10.56
N ALA A 107 -5.67 0.83 11.07
CA ALA A 107 -5.68 2.20 11.56
C ALA A 107 -6.10 2.24 13.03
N LYS A 108 -5.30 2.95 13.82
CA LYS A 108 -5.55 3.18 15.25
C LYS A 108 -5.26 4.62 15.58
N GLY A 109 -6.05 5.22 16.47
CA GLY A 109 -5.82 6.57 16.93
C GLY A 109 -7.01 7.16 17.64
N ILE A 110 -7.15 8.49 17.54
CA ILE A 110 -8.26 9.25 18.11
C ILE A 110 -8.98 9.97 16.97
N SER A 111 -10.30 9.80 16.87
CA SER A 111 -11.14 10.54 15.94
C SER A 111 -12.33 11.16 16.66
N GLY A 112 -12.59 12.45 16.46
CA GLY A 112 -13.67 13.16 17.14
C GLY A 112 -13.61 13.02 18.68
N GLY A 113 -12.40 12.94 19.24
CA GLY A 113 -12.14 12.76 20.67
C GLY A 113 -12.35 11.33 21.20
N LYS A 114 -12.65 10.33 20.35
CA LYS A 114 -12.83 8.94 20.76
C LYS A 114 -11.71 8.05 20.21
N PRO A 115 -11.15 7.13 21.03
CA PRO A 115 -10.17 6.18 20.53
C PRO A 115 -10.82 5.17 19.58
N PHE A 116 -10.07 4.74 18.57
CA PHE A 116 -10.44 3.66 17.68
C PHE A 116 -9.24 2.76 17.36
N ASP A 117 -9.54 1.50 17.07
CA ASP A 117 -8.63 0.52 16.51
C ASP A 117 -9.45 -0.30 15.51
N SER A 118 -9.10 -0.25 14.23
CA SER A 118 -9.91 -0.83 13.17
C SER A 118 -9.06 -1.37 12.03
N GLN A 119 -9.57 -2.47 11.47
CA GLN A 119 -9.00 -3.14 10.31
C GLN A 119 -9.93 -2.91 9.12
N PHE A 120 -9.34 -2.67 7.97
CA PHE A 120 -10.07 -2.45 6.73
C PHE A 120 -9.49 -3.31 5.61
N GLN A 121 -10.28 -3.59 4.59
CA GLN A 121 -9.81 -4.09 3.30
C GLN A 121 -10.01 -3.01 2.26
N PHE A 122 -8.98 -2.77 1.46
CA PHE A 122 -8.95 -1.69 0.48
C PHE A 122 -8.68 -2.18 -0.95
N THR A 123 -9.11 -1.38 -1.91
CA THR A 123 -8.70 -1.44 -3.32
C THR A 123 -8.42 -0.02 -3.78
N ASP A 124 -7.16 0.21 -4.12
CA ASP A 124 -6.65 1.52 -4.55
C ASP A 124 -6.18 1.42 -6.00
N THR A 125 -6.56 2.42 -6.78
CA THR A 125 -6.23 2.55 -8.19
C THR A 125 -5.27 3.71 -8.37
N PHE A 126 -4.11 3.43 -8.95
CA PHE A 126 -3.08 4.39 -9.28
C PHE A 126 -3.07 4.63 -10.79
N VAL A 127 -2.83 5.88 -11.17
CA VAL A 127 -2.55 6.26 -12.55
C VAL A 127 -1.15 6.84 -12.62
N LYS A 128 -0.45 6.55 -13.72
CA LYS A 128 0.89 7.09 -13.98
C LYS A 128 0.79 8.43 -14.71
N GLU A 129 1.27 9.49 -14.08
CA GLU A 129 1.47 10.80 -14.69
C GLU A 129 2.97 11.04 -14.93
N GLY A 130 3.39 10.84 -16.19
CA GLY A 130 4.81 10.89 -16.56
C GLY A 130 5.62 9.77 -15.88
N ALA A 131 6.50 10.14 -14.94
CA ALA A 131 7.33 9.19 -14.20
C ALA A 131 6.76 8.83 -12.82
N ARG A 132 5.62 9.41 -12.42
CA ARG A 132 5.07 9.28 -11.06
C ARG A 132 3.75 8.53 -11.07
N TRP A 133 3.58 7.63 -10.12
CA TRP A 133 2.28 7.04 -9.80
C TRP A 133 1.55 7.94 -8.81
N ARG A 134 0.25 8.11 -9.00
CA ARG A 134 -0.60 8.88 -8.08
C ARG A 134 -1.92 8.15 -7.85
N LEU A 135 -2.41 8.20 -6.62
CA LEU A 135 -3.66 7.60 -6.22
C LEU A 135 -4.83 8.32 -6.89
N TYR A 136 -5.63 7.57 -7.63
CA TYR A 136 -6.73 8.08 -8.44
C TYR A 136 -8.11 7.73 -7.88
N ALA A 137 -8.26 6.52 -7.34
CA ALA A 137 -9.50 6.14 -6.68
C ALA A 137 -9.21 5.11 -5.59
N GLY A 138 -9.98 5.18 -4.50
CA GLY A 138 -9.93 4.20 -3.42
C GLY A 138 -11.31 3.68 -3.08
N HIS A 139 -11.36 2.44 -2.58
CA HIS A 139 -12.52 1.90 -1.91
C HIS A 139 -12.07 1.15 -0.67
N VAL A 140 -12.70 1.45 0.47
CA VAL A 140 -12.37 0.84 1.75
C VAL A 140 -13.61 0.26 2.38
N SER A 141 -13.50 -0.99 2.85
CA SER A 141 -14.53 -1.67 3.62
C SER A 141 -14.00 -2.01 5.02
N LYS A 142 -14.81 -1.80 6.06
CA LYS A 142 -14.43 -2.18 7.42
C LYS A 142 -14.49 -3.70 7.56
N LEU A 143 -13.39 -4.31 7.99
CA LEU A 143 -13.39 -5.72 8.32
C LEU A 143 -14.08 -5.95 9.67
N PRO A 144 -14.80 -7.07 9.84
CA PRO A 144 -15.32 -7.45 11.13
C PRO A 144 -14.16 -7.59 12.13
N THR A 145 -14.36 -7.15 13.37
CA THR A 145 -13.47 -7.55 14.46
C THR A 145 -13.53 -9.07 14.56
N ALA A 146 -12.37 -9.75 14.54
CA ALA A 146 -12.33 -11.19 14.75
C ALA A 146 -13.05 -11.52 16.06
N ARG A 147 -14.01 -12.45 16.00
CA ARG A 147 -14.74 -12.94 17.17
C ARG A 147 -13.88 -13.85 18.02
#